data_AF-A0A7F8Q8X8-F1
#
_entry.id   AF-A0A7F8Q8X8-F1
#
_cell.length_a   1.000
_cell.length_b   1.000
_cell.length_c   1.000
_cell.angle_alpha   90.00
_cell.angle_beta   90.00
_cell.angle_gamma   90.00
#
_symmetry.space_group_name_H-M   'P 1'
#
loop_
_entity.id
_entity.type
_entity.pdbx_description
1 polymer ?
#
loop_
_entity_poly.entity_id
_entity_poly.type
_entity_poly.pdbx_seq_one_letter_code
_entity_poly.pdbx_strand_id
1 'polypeptide(L)' 'MEESLKRLKQARKSSPANPVGPSGGGMSDDDKIRLQLALDVEYLGEQIQKMGLATKDIKSFPALAELVAAAKDQATAEQP' A
#
# COMPACT_ATOMS: atom_id res chain seq x y z
N MET A 1 8.31 26.03 25.44
CA MET A 1 8.73 25.44 24.14
C MET A 1 9.80 24.34 24.29
N GLU A 2 10.35 24.06 25.49
CA GLU A 2 11.31 22.96 25.69
C GLU A 2 10.69 21.55 25.81
N GLU A 3 9.46 21.46 26.32
CA GLU A 3 8.76 20.18 26.53
C GLU A 3 8.47 19.43 25.22
N SER A 4 8.10 20.16 24.16
CA SER A 4 7.77 19.58 22.86
C SER A 4 8.98 18.93 22.18
N LEU A 5 10.15 19.57 22.30
CA LEU A 5 11.41 19.06 21.75
C LEU A 5 11.93 17.87 22.56
N LYS A 6 11.74 17.85 23.88
CA LYS A 6 12.05 16.69 24.71
C LYS A 6 11.20 15.49 24.33
N ARG A 7 9.88 15.65 24.13
CA ARG A 7 8.99 14.58 23.65
C ARG A 7 9.39 14.05 22.29
N LEU A 8 9.75 14.92 21.34
CA LEU A 8 10.22 14.51 20.01
C LEU A 8 11.57 13.76 20.06
N LYS A 9 12.50 14.19 20.93
CA LYS A 9 13.78 13.50 21.15
C LYS A 9 13.60 12.17 21.89
N GLN A 10 12.64 12.06 22.80
CA GLN A 10 12.31 10.82 23.49
C GLN A 10 11.67 9.82 22.52
N ALA A 11 10.74 10.26 21.68
CA ALA A 11 10.10 9.43 20.67
C ALA A 11 11.09 8.82 19.65
N ARG A 12 12.17 9.54 19.30
CA ARG A 12 13.25 9.00 18.44
C ARG A 12 14.23 8.08 19.17
N LYS A 13 14.41 8.26 20.48
CA LYS A 13 15.30 7.41 21.30
C LYS A 13 14.60 6.15 21.82
N SER A 14 13.27 6.15 21.87
CA SER A 14 12.44 4.99 22.19
C SER A 14 12.05 4.20 20.94
N SER A 15 12.99 4.03 20.00
CA SER A 15 12.93 2.86 19.13
C SER A 15 13.64 1.75 19.90
N PRO A 16 12.93 0.89 20.67
CA PRO A 16 13.52 -0.39 20.94
C PRO A 16 13.77 -1.02 19.56
N ALA A 17 14.97 -1.51 19.34
CA ALA A 17 15.16 -2.67 18.49
C ALA A 17 14.21 -3.73 19.08
N ASN A 18 12.96 -3.74 18.62
CA ASN A 18 11.95 -4.54 19.25
C ASN A 18 12.19 -5.98 18.80
N PRO A 19 12.39 -6.89 19.75
CA PRO A 19 12.70 -8.27 19.47
C PRO A 19 11.46 -8.94 18.88
N VAL A 20 11.73 -9.95 18.05
CA VAL A 20 10.83 -11.02 17.65
C VAL A 20 9.97 -11.44 18.86
N GLY A 21 8.66 -11.19 18.81
CA GLY A 21 7.69 -11.54 19.87
C GLY A 21 6.26 -11.59 19.30
N PRO A 22 5.47 -12.65 19.56
CA PRO A 22 4.26 -12.96 18.79
C PRO A 22 3.03 -12.27 19.38
N SER A 23 2.44 -11.31 18.67
CA SER A 23 1.00 -10.97 18.64
C SER A 23 0.79 -9.57 18.04
N GLY A 24 0.02 -9.51 16.93
CA GLY A 24 -0.46 -8.27 16.32
C GLY A 24 0.01 -8.09 14.87
N GLY A 25 -0.62 -8.82 13.93
CA GLY A 25 -0.28 -8.85 12.51
C GLY A 25 -0.27 -7.47 11.86
N GLY A 26 0.93 -6.91 11.67
CA GLY A 26 1.13 -5.79 10.77
C GLY A 26 1.12 -6.25 9.32
N MET A 27 0.73 -5.35 8.42
CA MET A 27 0.70 -5.54 6.96
C MET A 27 1.99 -6.21 6.47
N SER A 28 1.88 -7.40 5.86
CA SER A 28 3.04 -8.11 5.29
C SER A 28 3.67 -7.28 4.16
N ASP A 29 4.93 -7.56 3.83
CA ASP A 29 5.55 -6.94 2.66
C ASP A 29 4.81 -7.32 1.37
N ASP A 30 4.26 -8.54 1.30
CA ASP A 30 3.38 -8.96 0.20
C ASP A 30 2.11 -8.09 0.12
N ASP A 31 1.50 -7.77 1.25
CA ASP A 31 0.30 -6.93 1.28
C ASP A 31 0.61 -5.49 0.85
N LYS A 32 1.78 -4.95 1.24
CA LYS A 32 2.26 -3.66 0.75
C LYS A 32 2.45 -3.68 -0.77
N ILE A 33 3.03 -4.75 -1.31
CA ILE A 33 3.23 -4.92 -2.75
C ILE A 33 1.88 -4.99 -3.48
N ARG A 34 0.93 -5.79 -2.98
CA ARG A 34 -0.43 -5.91 -3.56
C ARG A 34 -1.16 -4.57 -3.58
N LEU A 35 -1.09 -3.80 -2.49
CA LEU A 35 -1.69 -2.47 -2.42
C LEU A 35 -1.03 -1.48 -3.39
N GLN A 36 0.30 -1.48 -3.47
CA GLN A 36 1.02 -0.59 -4.38
C GLN A 36 0.67 -0.88 -5.85
N LEU A 37 0.62 -2.16 -6.23
CA LEU A 37 0.22 -2.55 -7.58
C LEU A 37 -1.20 -2.09 -7.93
N ALA A 38 -2.13 -2.11 -6.98
CA ALA A 38 -3.48 -1.60 -7.19
C ALA A 38 -3.49 -0.08 -7.46
N LEU A 39 -2.70 0.70 -6.71
CA LEU A 39 -2.53 2.14 -6.92
C LEU A 39 -1.89 2.44 -8.28
N ASP A 40 -0.86 1.69 -8.64
CA ASP A 40 -0.11 1.89 -9.88
C ASP A 40 -0.99 1.61 -11.11
N VAL A 41 -1.82 0.56 -11.07
CA VAL A 41 -2.74 0.21 -12.17
C VAL A 41 -3.91 1.18 -12.27
N GLU A 42 -4.42 1.67 -11.14
CA GLU A 42 -5.42 2.75 -11.12
C GLU A 42 -4.87 4.01 -11.78
N TYR A 43 -3.66 4.43 -11.38
CA TYR A 43 -2.96 5.57 -11.96
C TYR A 43 -2.67 5.36 -13.45
N LEU A 44 -2.24 4.16 -13.86
CA LEU A 44 -2.07 3.80 -15.27
C LEU A 44 -3.37 4.04 -16.06
N GLY A 45 -4.51 3.64 -15.51
CA GLY A 45 -5.83 3.87 -16.12
C GLY A 45 -6.16 5.35 -16.30
N GLU A 46 -5.82 6.20 -15.33
CA GLU A 46 -5.95 7.65 -15.47
C GLU A 46 -5.03 8.23 -16.54
N GLN A 47 -3.78 7.76 -16.60
CA GLN A 47 -2.80 8.23 -17.57
C GLN A 47 -3.19 7.86 -18.99
N ILE A 48 -3.72 6.64 -19.20
CA ILE A 48 -4.28 6.20 -20.48
C ILE A 48 -5.42 7.15 -20.93
N GLN A 49 -6.33 7.48 -20.02
CA GLN A 49 -7.44 8.41 -20.32
C GLN A 49 -6.93 9.83 -20.62
N LYS A 50 -5.92 10.32 -19.90
CA LYS A 50 -5.28 11.62 -20.17
C LYS A 50 -4.59 11.66 -21.53
N MET A 51 -4.14 10.51 -22.05
CA MET A 51 -3.61 10.38 -23.42
C MET A 51 -4.70 10.30 -24.49
N GLY A 52 -5.98 10.37 -24.11
CA GLY A 52 -7.11 10.26 -25.04
C GLY A 52 -7.42 8.83 -25.49
N LEU A 53 -6.85 7.83 -24.81
CA LEU A 53 -7.09 6.41 -25.07
C LEU A 53 -8.15 5.90 -24.10
N ALA A 54 -9.00 4.97 -24.57
CA ALA A 54 -9.90 4.26 -23.67
C ALA A 54 -9.21 3.01 -23.14
N THR A 55 -9.24 2.81 -21.82
CA THR A 55 -8.66 1.63 -21.17
C THR A 55 -9.23 0.31 -21.69
N LYS A 56 -10.50 0.31 -22.12
CA LYS A 56 -11.17 -0.83 -22.77
C LYS A 56 -10.56 -1.26 -24.11
N ASP A 57 -9.88 -0.34 -24.81
CA ASP A 57 -9.28 -0.63 -26.11
C ASP A 57 -7.92 -1.34 -25.96
N ILE A 58 -7.35 -1.32 -24.74
CA ILE A 58 -6.15 -2.06 -24.39
C ILE A 58 -6.55 -3.43 -23.87
N LYS A 59 -6.42 -4.45 -24.72
CA LYS A 59 -6.85 -5.84 -24.47
C LYS A 59 -6.44 -6.39 -23.09
N SER A 60 -5.27 -6.02 -22.58
CA SER A 60 -4.72 -6.53 -21.32
C SER A 60 -5.15 -5.73 -20.09
N PHE A 61 -5.62 -4.49 -20.25
CA PHE A 61 -5.91 -3.61 -19.11
C PHE A 61 -7.08 -4.11 -18.25
N PRO A 62 -8.22 -4.57 -18.79
CA PRO A 62 -9.31 -5.11 -17.98
C PRO A 62 -8.88 -6.29 -17.11
N ALA A 63 -8.14 -7.24 -17.69
CA ALA A 63 -7.62 -8.40 -16.95
C ALA A 63 -6.63 -8.00 -15.85
N LEU A 64 -5.78 -6.99 -16.11
CA LEU A 64 -4.85 -6.47 -15.13
C LEU A 64 -5.57 -5.75 -13.99
N ALA A 65 -6.59 -4.94 -14.30
CA ALA A 65 -7.40 -4.22 -13.32
C ALA A 65 -8.15 -5.19 -12.40
N GLU A 66 -8.71 -6.27 -12.95
CA GLU A 66 -9.36 -7.34 -12.16
C GLU A 66 -8.35 -8.06 -11.25
N LEU A 67 -7.16 -8.39 -11.76
CA LEU A 67 -6.12 -9.08 -10.99
C LEU A 67 -5.67 -8.26 -9.78
N VAL A 68 -5.41 -6.96 -9.95
CA VAL A 68 -4.97 -6.11 -8.83
C VAL A 68 -6.10 -5.78 -7.88
N ALA A 69 -7.35 -5.73 -8.35
CA ALA A 69 -8.51 -5.59 -7.45
C ALA A 69 -8.62 -6.80 -6.51
N ALA A 70 -8.51 -8.02 -7.05
CA ALA A 70 -8.50 -9.23 -6.24
C ALA A 70 -7.29 -9.27 -5.27
N ALA A 71 -6.11 -8.83 -5.71
CA ALA A 71 -4.93 -8.75 -4.86
C ALA A 71 -5.09 -7.73 -3.71
N LYS A 72 -5.74 -6.59 -3.98
CA LYS A 72 -6.07 -5.59 -2.96
C LYS A 72 -7.04 -6.16 -1.92
N ASP A 73 -8.07 -6.87 -2.36
CA ASP A 73 -9.07 -7.48 -1.47
C ASP A 73 -8.45 -8.57 -0.58
N GLN A 74 -7.47 -9.32 -1.09
CA GLN A 74 -6.68 -10.25 -0.28
C GLN A 74 -5.87 -9.52 0.80
N ALA A 75 -5.18 -8.44 0.44
CA ALA A 75 -4.38 -7.66 1.37
C ALA A 75 -5.22 -7.01 2.49
N THR A 76 -6.48 -6.64 2.22
CA THR A 76 -7.38 -6.05 3.22
C THR A 76 -8.13 -7.10 4.04
N ALA A 77 -8.37 -8.30 3.50
CA ALA A 77 -8.98 -9.40 4.22
C ALA A 77 -8.02 -10.08 5.23
N GLU A 78 -6.72 -9.96 5.04
CA GLU A 78 -5.68 -10.51 5.93
C GLU A 78 -5.36 -9.61 7.14
N GLN A 79 -5.92 -8.39 7.22
CA GLN A 79 -5.80 -7.52 8.40
C GLN A 79 -6.88 -7.89 9.46
N PRO A 80 -6.50 -8.24 10.71
CA PRO A 80 -7.45 -8.58 11.78
C PRO A 80 -8.20 -7.37 12.38
#